data_AF-A0A2L2Z628-F1
#
_entry.id   AF-A0A2L2Z628-F1
#
_cell.length_a   1.000
_cell.length_b   1.000
_cell.length_c   1.000
_cell.angle_alpha   90.00
_cell.angle_beta   90.00
_cell.angle_gamma   90.00
#
_symmetry.space_group_name_H-M   'P 1'
#
loop_
_entity.id
_entity.type
_entity.pdbx_description
1 polymer ?
#
loop_
_entity_poly.entity_id
_entity_poly.type
_entity_poly.pdbx_seq_one_letter_code
_entity_poly.pdbx_strand_id
1 'polypeptide(L)' 'VKGNEHLAKGAITILPKRYPIDGFDEYFTSLTPETNTRNPWFEEFWETQFNCQFNTMDTTSTIKCTGKENLKAHYKQEG' A
#
# COMPACT_ATOMS: atom_id res chain seq x y z
N VAL A 1 -9.09 14.10 -1.69
CA VAL A 1 -8.79 15.48 -1.23
C VAL A 1 -7.29 15.55 -0.94
N LYS A 2 -6.47 15.77 -1.98
CA LYS A 2 -5.00 15.85 -1.89
C LYS A 2 -4.62 17.31 -2.11
N GLY A 3 -3.69 17.86 -1.32
CA GLY A 3 -3.29 19.28 -1.39
C GLY A 3 -3.96 20.22 -0.37
N ASN A 4 -4.94 19.73 0.40
CA ASN A 4 -5.63 20.51 1.44
C ASN A 4 -5.15 20.17 2.86
N GLU A 5 -4.00 19.50 3.00
CA GLU A 5 -3.44 19.08 4.29
C GLU A 5 -3.22 20.29 5.21
N HIS A 6 -2.98 21.47 4.63
CA HIS A 6 -2.84 22.74 5.35
C HIS A 6 -4.13 23.17 6.10
N LEU A 7 -5.32 22.79 5.62
CA LEU A 7 -6.59 23.07 6.30
C LEU A 7 -6.77 22.23 7.56
N ALA A 8 -6.14 21.06 7.62
CA ALA A 8 -6.14 20.18 8.79
C ALA A 8 -5.01 20.52 9.78
N LYS A 9 -4.18 21.53 9.50
CA LYS A 9 -3.08 21.92 10.38
C LYS A 9 -3.63 22.40 11.73
N GLY A 10 -3.26 21.71 12.81
CA GLY A 10 -3.71 22.00 14.17
C GLY A 10 -4.98 21.24 14.59
N ALA A 11 -5.54 20.39 13.72
CA ALA A 11 -6.60 19.48 14.12
C ALA A 11 -6.10 18.48 15.17
N ILE A 12 -6.93 18.20 16.17
CA ILE A 12 -6.66 17.18 17.19
C ILE A 12 -7.46 15.93 16.84
N THR A 13 -6.78 14.78 16.80
CA THR A 13 -7.40 13.47 16.62
C THR A 13 -7.17 12.61 17.86
N ILE A 14 -8.16 11.79 18.20
CA ILE A 14 -8.08 10.83 19.29
C ILE A 14 -8.22 9.45 18.67
N LEU A 15 -7.20 8.62 18.85
CA LEU A 15 -7.19 7.22 18.41
C LEU A 15 -7.11 6.31 19.65
N PRO A 16 -7.73 5.12 19.62
CA PRO A 16 -7.48 4.11 20.63
C PRO A 16 -5.99 3.80 20.76
N LYS A 17 -5.53 3.48 21.96
CA LYS A 17 -4.17 3.00 22.17
C LYS A 17 -3.97 1.65 21.47
N ARG A 18 -2.91 1.53 20.69
CA ARG A 18 -2.61 0.34 19.88
C ARG A 18 -1.15 -0.08 20.05
N TYR A 19 -0.90 -1.35 19.76
CA TYR A 19 0.42 -1.98 19.83
C TYR A 19 0.68 -2.74 18.53
N PRO A 20 1.93 -2.78 18.05
CA PRO A 20 2.29 -3.62 16.92
C PRO A 20 2.00 -5.09 17.25
N ILE A 21 1.58 -5.85 16.25
CA ILE A 21 1.39 -7.29 16.41
C ILE A 21 2.68 -7.97 15.98
N ASP A 22 3.31 -8.68 16.91
CA ASP A 22 4.57 -9.38 16.63
C ASP A 22 4.42 -10.31 15.42
N GLY A 23 5.33 -10.18 14.46
CA GLY A 23 5.35 -10.97 13.23
C GLY A 23 4.38 -10.51 12.13
N PHE A 24 3.44 -9.59 12.41
CA PHE A 24 2.51 -9.12 11.38
C PHE A 24 3.21 -8.31 10.29
N ASP A 25 4.15 -7.45 10.68
CA ASP A 25 4.94 -6.65 9.74
C ASP A 25 5.74 -7.54 8.78
N GLU A 26 6.38 -8.59 9.30
CA GLU A 26 7.14 -9.56 8.50
C GLU A 26 6.22 -10.33 7.56
N TYR A 27 5.09 -10.83 8.06
CA TYR A 27 4.08 -11.48 7.25
C TYR A 27 3.61 -10.56 6.12
N PHE A 28 3.12 -9.36 6.44
CA PHE A 28 2.51 -8.45 5.46
C PHE A 28 3.51 -7.98 4.41
N THR A 29 4.74 -7.63 4.83
CA THR A 29 5.80 -7.16 3.91
C THR A 29 6.41 -8.27 3.05
N SER A 30 6.18 -9.54 3.39
CA SER A 30 6.59 -10.69 2.57
C SER A 30 5.62 -11.03 1.43
N LEU A 31 4.39 -10.50 1.46
CA LEU A 31 3.36 -10.82 0.48
C LEU A 31 3.65 -10.16 -0.88
N THR A 32 3.40 -10.91 -1.95
CA THR A 32 3.43 -10.42 -3.34
C THR A 32 2.13 -10.79 -4.05
N PRO A 33 1.80 -10.11 -5.16
CA PRO A 33 0.63 -10.48 -5.98
C PRO A 33 0.65 -11.94 -6.45
N GLU A 34 1.82 -12.49 -6.73
CA GLU A 34 2.01 -13.91 -7.11
C GLU A 34 1.73 -14.87 -5.95
N THR A 35 2.08 -14.51 -4.72
CA THR A 35 2.00 -15.41 -3.54
C THR A 35 0.68 -15.26 -2.77
N ASN A 36 -0.01 -14.13 -2.90
CA ASN A 36 -1.23 -13.82 -2.16
C ASN A 36 -2.51 -13.91 -3.02
N THR A 37 -2.65 -15.00 -3.78
CA THR A 37 -3.81 -15.23 -4.66
C THR A 37 -5.13 -15.45 -3.90
N ARG A 38 -5.07 -15.65 -2.57
CA ARG A 38 -6.25 -15.72 -1.70
C ARG A 38 -7.00 -14.38 -1.61
N ASN A 39 -6.29 -13.26 -1.71
CA ASN A 39 -6.88 -11.94 -1.58
C ASN A 39 -7.15 -11.34 -2.98
N PRO A 40 -8.41 -11.26 -3.42
CA PRO A 40 -8.75 -10.79 -4.76
C PRO A 40 -8.46 -9.30 -4.97
N TRP A 41 -8.27 -8.51 -3.90
CA TRP A 41 -7.95 -7.09 -3.98
C TRP A 41 -6.44 -6.79 -3.95
N PHE A 42 -5.59 -7.82 -3.82
CA PHE A 42 -4.17 -7.57 -3.58
C PHE A 42 -3.44 -7.02 -4.82
N GLU A 43 -3.86 -7.40 -6.02
CA GLU A 43 -3.34 -6.81 -7.27
C GLU A 43 -3.68 -5.32 -7.36
N GLU A 44 -4.95 -4.95 -7.14
CA GLU A 44 -5.41 -3.55 -7.16
C GLU A 44 -4.68 -2.69 -6.10
N PHE A 45 -4.52 -3.26 -4.89
CA PHE A 45 -3.72 -2.64 -3.82
C PHE A 45 -2.30 -2.36 -4.29
N TRP A 46 -1.65 -3.34 -4.90
CA TRP A 46 -0.26 -3.25 -5.34
C TRP A 46 -0.07 -2.19 -6.42
N GLU A 47 -0.96 -2.17 -7.42
CA GLU A 47 -1.00 -1.16 -8.48
C GLU A 47 -1.13 0.26 -7.91
N THR A 48 -2.03 0.44 -6.93
CA THR A 48 -2.27 1.74 -6.29
C THR A 48 -1.09 2.16 -5.41
N GLN A 49 -0.53 1.24 -4.63
CA GLN A 49 0.54 1.51 -3.69
C GLN A 49 1.84 1.92 -4.38
N PHE A 50 2.16 1.28 -5.51
CA PHE A 50 3.38 1.55 -6.28
C PHE A 50 3.15 2.40 -7.52
N ASN A 51 1.90 2.82 -7.76
CA ASN A 51 1.50 3.63 -8.91
C ASN A 51 1.96 3.01 -10.24
N CYS A 52 1.73 1.71 -10.39
CA CYS A 52 2.08 0.87 -11.55
C CYS A 52 0.86 0.04 -12.00
N GLN A 53 0.94 -0.65 -13.15
CA GLN A 53 -0.12 -1.55 -13.65
C GLN A 53 0.43 -2.91 -14.10
N PHE A 54 -0.31 -3.99 -13.83
CA PHE A 54 -0.01 -5.34 -14.35
C PHE A 54 -0.52 -5.54 -15.79
N ASN A 55 -1.72 -5.02 -16.08
CA ASN A 55 -2.35 -5.11 -17.41
C ASN A 55 -2.25 -3.78 -18.16
N THR A 56 -1.15 -3.58 -18.90
CA THR A 56 -1.00 -2.45 -19.82
C THR A 56 -1.59 -2.80 -21.18
N MET A 57 -2.91 -2.62 -21.36
CA MET A 57 -3.58 -2.91 -22.64
C MET A 57 -3.32 -1.83 -23.71
N ASP A 58 -3.13 -0.57 -23.32
CA ASP A 58 -2.79 0.50 -24.25
C ASP A 58 -2.30 1.72 -23.45
N THR A 59 -1.51 2.58 -24.09
CA THR A 59 -0.90 3.86 -23.63
C THR A 59 0.55 3.84 -23.10
N THR A 60 1.31 4.72 -23.75
CA THR A 60 2.75 4.91 -23.81
C THR A 60 3.39 5.55 -22.57
N SER A 61 2.78 5.40 -21.39
CA SER A 61 3.19 6.16 -20.18
C SER A 61 3.00 5.44 -18.84
N THR A 62 2.41 4.23 -18.79
CA THR A 62 2.17 3.53 -17.52
C THR A 62 3.34 2.63 -17.13
N ILE A 63 3.82 2.80 -15.90
CA ILE A 63 4.87 1.96 -15.31
C ILE A 63 4.31 0.56 -15.10
N LYS A 64 4.97 -0.47 -15.63
CA LYS A 64 4.58 -1.86 -15.44
C LYS A 64 4.99 -2.35 -14.06
N CYS A 65 4.06 -2.99 -13.33
CA CYS A 65 4.38 -3.64 -12.07
C CYS A 65 5.22 -4.91 -12.29
N THR A 66 6.14 -5.18 -11.39
CA THR A 66 7.01 -6.36 -11.35
C THR A 66 6.55 -7.41 -10.33
N GLY A 67 5.71 -7.01 -9.35
CA GLY A 67 5.32 -7.84 -8.21
C GLY A 67 6.43 -8.01 -7.17
N LYS A 68 7.55 -7.31 -7.35
CA LYS A 68 8.76 -7.38 -6.50
C LYS A 68 9.13 -6.01 -5.91
N GLU A 69 8.25 -5.03 -6.05
CA GLU A 69 8.36 -3.73 -5.43
C GLU A 69 8.48 -3.85 -3.89
N ASN A 70 9.20 -2.91 -3.28
CA ASN A 70 9.55 -2.98 -1.87
C ASN A 70 8.45 -2.41 -0.98
N LEU A 71 7.55 -3.27 -0.50
CA LEU A 71 6.47 -2.88 0.41
C LEU A 71 6.99 -2.36 1.76
N LYS A 72 8.13 -2.89 2.23
CA LYS A 72 8.76 -2.49 3.50
C LYS A 72 9.24 -1.04 3.51
N ALA A 73 9.50 -0.43 2.35
CA ALA A 73 9.99 0.95 2.26
C ALA A 73 8.95 2.00 2.67
N HIS A 74 7.67 1.73 2.46
CA HIS A 74 6.57 2.68 2.70
C HIS A 74 5.53 2.19 3.71
N TYR A 75 5.66 0.94 4.17
CA TYR A 75 4.75 0.36 5.14
C TYR A 75 5.03 0.87 6.56
N LYS A 76 3.94 1.22 7.24
CA LYS A 76 3.89 1.38 8.69
C LYS A 76 2.60 0.72 9.15
N GLN A 77 2.64 0.00 10.26
CA GLN A 77 1.42 -0.54 10.87
C GLN A 77 0.57 0.62 11.39
N GLU A 78 -0.24 1.20 10.50
CA GLU A 78 -1.28 2.16 10.84
C GLU A 78 -2.46 1.35 11.35
N GLY A 79 -2.38 1.00 12.63
CA GLY A 79 -3.53 0.55 13.39
C GLY A 79 -4.37 1.76 13.71
#